data_AF-A0AAU2JHZ9-F1
#
_entry.id   AF-A0AAU2JHZ9-F1
#
_cell.length_a   1.000
_cell.length_b   1.000
_cell.length_c   1.000
_cell.angle_alpha   90.00
_cell.angle_beta   90.00
_cell.angle_gamma   90.00
#
_symmetry.space_group_name_H-M   'P 1'
#
loop_
_entity.id
_entity.type
_entity.pdbx_description
1 polymer ?
#
loop_
_entity_poly.entity_id
_entity_poly.type
_entity_poly.pdbx_seq_one_letter_code
_entity_poly.pdbx_strand_id
1 'polypeptide(L)'
;MHKTLAKTIAVAAGAAVLPSVILPDRDRDTVTQAITQTIAFPLILKPLSEGGSIGMAVCHDSAEIAAALSTVKAADGWFAEPFTTGTPVTGGILEVDVSPVALPPLETLFADAEFYDYATKRDKAKYRYRCPAELPGTILDTITAPRSQRPGLHGILALRRHRHRERESGLAGDQHPAGPVPHREPRGPRDGHRLRPAHPRDPRHRDHQ
;
A
#
# COMPACT_ATOMS: atom_id res chain seq x y z
N MET A 1 -7.84 9.99 -14.96
CA MET A 1 -7.28 8.87 -15.76
C MET A 1 -8.37 7.82 -15.92
N HIS A 2 -8.75 7.45 -17.16
CA HIS A 2 -9.80 6.45 -17.37
C HIS A 2 -9.28 5.02 -17.11
N LYS A 3 -9.72 4.43 -15.99
CA LYS A 3 -9.37 3.05 -15.59
C LYS A 3 -9.74 2.03 -16.66
N THR A 4 -10.94 2.17 -17.23
CA THR A 4 -11.45 1.36 -18.34
C THR A 4 -10.51 1.38 -19.55
N LEU A 5 -10.16 2.57 -20.06
CA LEU A 5 -9.32 2.70 -21.25
C LEU A 5 -7.93 2.09 -21.05
N ALA A 6 -7.30 2.36 -19.89
CA ALA A 6 -6.01 1.78 -19.54
C ALA A 6 -6.06 0.24 -19.57
N LYS A 7 -7.15 -0.34 -19.05
CA LYS A 7 -7.37 -1.79 -19.03
C LYS A 7 -7.64 -2.37 -20.41
N THR A 8 -8.45 -1.71 -21.24
CA THR A 8 -8.68 -2.12 -22.64
C THR A 8 -7.38 -2.12 -23.44
N ILE A 9 -6.53 -1.11 -23.27
CA ILE A 9 -5.21 -1.04 -23.93
C ILE A 9 -4.29 -2.17 -23.43
N ALA A 10 -4.26 -2.44 -22.12
CA ALA A 10 -3.48 -3.54 -21.55
C ALA A 10 -3.92 -4.91 -22.11
N VAL A 11 -5.23 -5.18 -22.16
CA VAL A 11 -5.79 -6.41 -22.78
C VAL A 11 -5.46 -6.51 -24.26
N ALA A 12 -5.61 -5.42 -25.02
CA ALA A 12 -5.30 -5.39 -26.46
C ALA A 12 -3.80 -5.61 -26.74
N ALA A 13 -2.93 -5.25 -25.79
CA ALA A 13 -1.51 -5.56 -25.82
C ALA A 13 -1.18 -6.97 -25.29
N GLY A 14 -2.19 -7.72 -24.85
CA GLY A 14 -2.13 -9.10 -24.35
C GLY A 14 -1.82 -9.26 -22.87
N ALA A 15 -1.76 -8.16 -22.10
CA ALA A 15 -1.43 -8.21 -20.68
C ALA A 15 -2.49 -8.94 -19.84
N ALA A 16 -2.04 -9.75 -18.89
CA ALA A 16 -2.91 -10.37 -17.90
C ALA A 16 -3.52 -9.30 -16.98
N VAL A 17 -4.84 -9.13 -17.05
CA VAL A 17 -5.61 -8.27 -16.15
C VAL A 17 -6.75 -9.08 -15.53
N LEU A 18 -7.16 -8.72 -14.31
CA LEU A 18 -8.35 -9.30 -13.67
C LEU A 18 -9.62 -9.00 -14.50
N PRO A 19 -10.71 -9.76 -14.39
CA PRO A 19 -12.01 -9.30 -14.88
C PRO A 19 -12.45 -8.03 -14.10
N SER A 20 -13.31 -7.21 -14.71
CA SER A 20 -13.94 -6.06 -14.03
C SER A 20 -15.33 -5.80 -14.58
N VAL A 21 -16.20 -5.27 -13.73
CA VAL A 21 -17.48 -4.70 -14.13
C VAL A 21 -17.43 -3.18 -14.03
N ILE A 22 -18.02 -2.51 -15.01
CA ILE A 22 -18.27 -1.06 -15.02
C ILE A 22 -19.77 -0.86 -14.87
N LEU A 23 -20.16 -0.02 -13.91
CA LEU A 23 -21.57 0.25 -13.61
C LEU A 23 -21.78 1.76 -13.63
N PRO A 24 -22.75 2.28 -14.40
CA PRO A 24 -23.12 3.70 -14.31
C PRO A 24 -23.67 4.00 -12.91
N ASP A 25 -23.60 5.27 -12.50
CA ASP A 25 -24.24 5.69 -11.25
C ASP A 25 -25.77 5.47 -11.36
N ARG A 26 -26.31 4.67 -10.45
CA ARG A 26 -27.71 4.22 -10.40
C ARG A 26 -28.12 4.04 -8.93
N ASP A 27 -29.35 3.61 -8.68
CA ASP A 27 -29.75 3.18 -7.35
C ASP A 27 -28.79 2.08 -6.82
N ARG A 28 -28.52 2.15 -5.51
CA ARG A 28 -27.47 1.34 -4.89
C ARG A 28 -27.77 -0.15 -4.92
N ASP A 29 -29.05 -0.52 -4.88
CA ASP A 29 -29.49 -1.91 -4.85
C ASP A 29 -29.24 -2.57 -6.21
N THR A 30 -29.59 -1.90 -7.32
CA THR A 30 -29.25 -2.35 -8.68
C THR A 30 -27.74 -2.46 -8.88
N VAL A 31 -26.95 -1.49 -8.42
CA VAL A 31 -25.47 -1.54 -8.50
C VAL A 31 -24.94 -2.74 -7.70
N THR A 32 -25.41 -2.93 -6.46
CA THR A 32 -25.00 -4.04 -5.57
C THR A 32 -25.36 -5.40 -6.16
N GLN A 33 -26.57 -5.55 -6.70
CA GLN A 33 -27.02 -6.78 -7.34
C GLN A 33 -26.18 -7.11 -8.59
N ALA A 34 -25.91 -6.13 -9.45
CA ALA A 34 -25.11 -6.33 -10.66
C ALA A 34 -23.65 -6.75 -10.34
N ILE A 35 -23.06 -6.21 -9.26
CA ILE A 35 -21.74 -6.63 -8.77
C ILE A 35 -21.79 -8.08 -8.30
N THR A 36 -22.69 -8.41 -7.37
CA THR A 36 -22.73 -9.73 -6.71
C THR A 36 -23.11 -10.87 -7.64
N GLN A 37 -23.83 -10.60 -8.73
CA GLN A 37 -24.10 -11.57 -9.80
C GLN A 37 -22.88 -11.87 -10.69
N THR A 38 -21.83 -11.03 -10.66
CA THR A 38 -20.72 -11.10 -11.62
C THR A 38 -19.35 -11.33 -10.97
N ILE A 39 -19.14 -10.85 -9.74
CA ILE A 39 -17.87 -10.91 -9.01
C ILE A 39 -18.11 -11.54 -7.64
N ALA A 40 -17.37 -12.61 -7.35
CA ALA A 40 -17.34 -13.23 -6.02
C ALA A 40 -16.53 -12.39 -5.02
N PHE A 41 -16.86 -12.51 -3.74
CA PHE A 41 -16.17 -11.84 -2.65
C PHE A 41 -14.81 -12.50 -2.30
N PRO A 42 -13.85 -11.75 -1.74
CA PRO A 42 -13.87 -10.29 -1.58
C PRO A 42 -13.63 -9.56 -2.92
N LEU A 43 -14.12 -8.34 -3.03
CA LEU A 43 -13.97 -7.49 -4.22
C LEU A 43 -13.56 -6.07 -3.84
N ILE A 44 -13.01 -5.32 -4.78
CA ILE A 44 -12.58 -3.93 -4.58
C ILE A 44 -13.37 -2.98 -5.49
N LEU A 45 -14.09 -2.06 -4.86
CA LEU A 45 -14.80 -0.96 -5.50
C LEU A 45 -13.92 0.26 -5.67
N LYS A 46 -14.09 0.93 -6.83
CA LYS A 46 -13.35 2.13 -7.20
C LYS A 46 -14.31 3.11 -7.90
N PRO A 47 -14.47 4.36 -7.44
CA PRO A 47 -15.16 5.40 -8.20
C PRO A 47 -14.46 5.60 -9.54
N LEU A 48 -15.18 5.81 -10.65
CA LEU A 48 -14.54 6.01 -11.96
C LEU A 48 -13.80 7.35 -12.03
N SER A 49 -14.40 8.41 -11.48
CA SER A 49 -13.88 9.80 -11.46
C SER A 49 -12.54 9.95 -10.74
N GLU A 50 -12.27 9.14 -9.70
CA GLU A 50 -11.21 9.42 -8.73
C GLU A 50 -9.85 8.77 -9.00
N GLY A 51 -8.80 9.36 -8.40
CA GLY A 51 -7.43 8.85 -8.42
C GLY A 51 -6.91 8.40 -7.04
N GLY A 52 -5.66 7.94 -6.98
CA GLY A 52 -4.91 7.92 -5.71
C GLY A 52 -5.38 6.95 -4.60
N SER A 53 -6.31 6.04 -4.86
CA SER A 53 -7.07 5.26 -3.84
C SER A 53 -8.14 6.05 -3.07
N ILE A 54 -8.54 7.23 -3.55
CA ILE A 54 -9.67 7.99 -2.98
C ILE A 54 -10.97 7.25 -3.28
N GLY A 55 -11.80 7.06 -2.24
CA GLY A 55 -13.09 6.38 -2.34
C GLY A 55 -13.04 4.89 -2.68
N MET A 56 -11.86 4.27 -2.67
CA MET A 56 -11.72 2.83 -2.89
C MET A 56 -12.03 2.05 -1.60
N ALA A 57 -12.80 0.98 -1.71
CA ALA A 57 -13.16 0.10 -0.60
C ALA A 57 -12.99 -1.36 -1.02
N VAL A 58 -12.47 -2.20 -0.13
CA VAL A 58 -12.62 -3.65 -0.22
C VAL A 58 -13.95 -4.01 0.43
N CYS A 59 -14.68 -4.94 -0.18
CA CYS A 59 -15.98 -5.42 0.28
C CYS A 59 -15.96 -6.95 0.33
N HIS A 60 -16.32 -7.49 1.50
CA HIS A 60 -16.42 -8.91 1.81
C HIS A 60 -17.85 -9.44 1.67
N ASP A 61 -18.84 -8.55 1.70
CA ASP A 61 -20.25 -8.86 1.51
C ASP A 61 -21.00 -7.70 0.81
N SER A 62 -22.30 -7.88 0.59
CA SER A 62 -23.17 -6.89 -0.06
C SER A 62 -23.50 -5.67 0.82
N ALA A 63 -23.40 -5.78 2.15
CA ALA A 63 -23.60 -4.65 3.05
C ALA A 63 -22.39 -3.70 3.01
N GLU A 64 -21.16 -4.24 2.91
CA GLU A 64 -19.95 -3.45 2.69
C GLU A 64 -19.97 -2.74 1.32
N ILE A 65 -20.54 -3.35 0.27
CA ILE A 65 -20.82 -2.66 -1.00
C ILE A 65 -21.75 -1.47 -0.77
N ALA A 66 -22.93 -1.69 -0.19
CA ALA A 66 -23.92 -0.63 0.01
C ALA A 66 -23.37 0.53 0.88
N ALA A 67 -22.55 0.20 1.88
CA ALA A 67 -21.81 1.16 2.69
C ALA A 67 -20.81 1.96 1.82
N ALA A 68 -19.95 1.30 1.04
CA ALA A 68 -18.98 1.96 0.16
C ALA A 68 -19.65 2.94 -0.83
N LEU A 69 -20.75 2.51 -1.48
CA LEU A 69 -21.58 3.31 -2.38
C LEU A 69 -22.22 4.54 -1.70
N SER A 70 -22.26 4.59 -0.37
CA SER A 70 -22.75 5.74 0.39
C SER A 70 -21.66 6.78 0.72
N THR A 71 -20.39 6.36 0.76
CA THR A 71 -19.27 7.21 1.23
C THR A 71 -18.80 8.24 0.20
N VAL A 72 -18.94 7.94 -1.10
CA VAL A 72 -18.45 8.79 -2.19
C VAL A 72 -19.51 8.85 -3.30
N LYS A 73 -19.79 10.04 -3.81
CA LYS A 73 -20.57 10.21 -5.04
C LYS A 73 -19.65 10.00 -6.23
N ALA A 74 -19.82 8.89 -6.95
CA ALA A 74 -19.07 8.58 -8.16
C ALA A 74 -19.89 9.00 -9.39
N ALA A 75 -19.83 10.28 -9.78
CA ALA A 75 -20.67 10.84 -10.83
C ALA A 75 -20.53 10.11 -12.20
N ASP A 76 -19.33 9.58 -12.50
CA ASP A 76 -19.08 8.79 -13.70
C ASP A 76 -19.38 7.28 -13.53
N GLY A 77 -19.89 6.88 -12.36
CA GLY A 77 -20.16 5.49 -11.99
C GLY A 77 -19.00 4.76 -11.27
N TRP A 78 -19.15 3.45 -11.16
CA TRP A 78 -18.32 2.56 -10.35
C TRP A 78 -17.59 1.50 -11.20
N PHE A 79 -16.46 1.07 -10.66
CA PHE A 79 -15.61 0.03 -11.24
C PHE A 79 -15.29 -1.01 -10.16
N ALA A 80 -15.66 -2.27 -10.41
CA ALA A 80 -15.49 -3.39 -9.48
C ALA A 80 -14.53 -4.44 -10.05
N GLU A 81 -13.66 -4.99 -9.21
CA GLU A 81 -12.73 -6.09 -9.53
C GLU A 81 -12.68 -7.10 -8.39
N PRO A 82 -12.40 -8.39 -8.64
CA PRO A 82 -12.05 -9.34 -7.57
C PRO A 82 -10.86 -8.82 -6.75
N PHE A 83 -10.94 -8.92 -5.42
CA PHE A 83 -9.85 -8.51 -4.54
C PHE A 83 -8.89 -9.68 -4.33
N THR A 84 -7.63 -9.48 -4.72
CA THR A 84 -6.58 -10.51 -4.72
C THR A 84 -5.36 -10.04 -3.91
N THR A 85 -4.74 -10.97 -3.18
CA THR A 85 -3.75 -10.71 -2.11
C THR A 85 -2.35 -11.19 -2.47
N GLY A 86 -1.23 -10.61 -2.00
CA GLY A 86 -0.98 -9.30 -1.36
C GLY A 86 0.03 -8.38 -2.11
N THR A 87 1.26 -8.83 -2.39
CA THR A 87 2.43 -8.09 -2.95
C THR A 87 2.18 -7.21 -4.18
N PRO A 88 2.16 -5.88 -4.04
CA PRO A 88 2.16 -4.98 -5.20
C PRO A 88 3.59 -4.72 -5.71
N VAL A 89 3.76 -4.79 -7.02
CA VAL A 89 4.96 -4.29 -7.69
C VAL A 89 4.61 -3.24 -8.75
N THR A 90 5.50 -2.26 -8.90
CA THR A 90 5.44 -1.21 -9.93
C THR A 90 6.67 -1.35 -10.82
N GLY A 91 6.47 -1.62 -12.11
CA GLY A 91 7.56 -1.61 -13.10
C GLY A 91 7.66 -0.24 -13.78
N GLY A 92 8.88 0.28 -13.91
CA GLY A 92 9.17 1.44 -14.75
C GLY A 92 9.61 1.02 -16.14
N ILE A 93 9.35 1.86 -17.15
CA ILE A 93 9.92 1.74 -18.49
C ILE A 93 10.57 3.09 -18.81
N LEU A 94 11.82 3.06 -19.26
CA LEU A 94 12.60 4.22 -19.68
C LEU A 94 12.99 4.05 -21.15
N GLU A 95 12.86 5.09 -21.95
CA GLU A 95 13.40 5.09 -23.31
C GLU A 95 14.88 5.50 -23.27
N VAL A 96 15.74 4.65 -23.83
CA VAL A 96 17.19 4.87 -23.98
C VAL A 96 17.52 4.64 -25.44
N ASP A 97 18.06 5.64 -26.13
CA ASP A 97 18.39 5.57 -27.57
C ASP A 97 17.24 4.96 -28.41
N VAL A 98 16.06 5.59 -28.32
CA VAL A 98 14.76 5.19 -28.91
C VAL A 98 14.28 3.77 -28.58
N SER A 99 14.90 3.09 -27.62
CA SER A 99 14.59 1.72 -27.22
C SER A 99 13.99 1.67 -25.81
N PRO A 100 12.82 1.03 -25.60
CA PRO A 100 12.20 0.93 -24.28
C PRO A 100 12.89 -0.14 -23.42
N VAL A 101 13.52 0.30 -22.33
CA VAL A 101 14.17 -0.53 -21.32
C VAL A 101 13.28 -0.64 -20.08
N ALA A 102 13.00 -1.86 -19.63
CA ALA A 102 12.28 -2.07 -18.38
C ALA A 102 13.23 -1.96 -17.18
N LEU A 103 12.82 -1.16 -16.20
CA LEU A 103 13.55 -1.00 -14.94
C LEU A 103 13.20 -2.15 -13.96
N PRO A 104 14.08 -2.48 -12.99
CA PRO A 104 13.77 -3.46 -11.97
C PRO A 104 12.46 -3.12 -11.23
N PRO A 105 11.58 -4.11 -10.97
CA PRO A 105 10.31 -3.85 -10.32
C PRO A 105 10.48 -3.35 -8.89
N LEU A 106 9.70 -2.33 -8.53
CA LEU A 106 9.63 -1.74 -7.19
C LEU A 106 8.49 -2.39 -6.40
N GLU A 107 8.80 -3.13 -5.35
CA GLU A 107 7.82 -3.67 -4.41
C GLU A 107 7.36 -2.61 -3.42
N THR A 108 6.05 -2.50 -3.19
CA THR A 108 5.49 -1.63 -2.14
C THR A 108 5.14 -2.46 -0.92
N LEU A 109 5.91 -2.30 0.14
CA LEU A 109 5.71 -2.94 1.43
C LEU A 109 4.86 -2.02 2.31
N PHE A 110 3.79 -2.52 2.90
CA PHE A 110 3.01 -1.79 3.91
C PHE A 110 2.51 -2.76 4.98
N ALA A 111 2.17 -2.21 6.14
CA ALA A 111 1.60 -2.93 7.27
C ALA A 111 0.29 -2.25 7.70
N ASP A 112 -0.51 -2.97 8.49
CA ASP A 112 -1.70 -2.45 9.18
C ASP A 112 -2.77 -1.82 8.26
N ALA A 113 -2.82 -2.28 7.01
CA ALA A 113 -3.85 -1.97 6.02
C ALA A 113 -4.06 -3.18 5.10
N GLU A 114 -5.30 -3.41 4.66
CA GLU A 114 -5.64 -4.51 3.75
C GLU A 114 -5.10 -4.29 2.32
N PHE A 115 -5.01 -3.03 1.91
CA PHE A 115 -4.41 -2.63 0.64
C PHE A 115 -3.68 -1.29 0.77
N TYR A 116 -2.90 -0.93 -0.26
CA TYR A 116 -2.22 0.37 -0.35
C TYR A 116 -3.23 1.51 -0.63
N ASP A 117 -3.94 1.89 0.42
CA ASP A 117 -5.05 2.83 0.43
C ASP A 117 -4.57 4.30 0.47
N TYR A 118 -5.52 5.23 0.62
CA TYR A 118 -5.20 6.66 0.69
C TYR A 118 -4.54 7.04 2.02
N ALA A 119 -4.94 6.45 3.15
CA ALA A 119 -4.37 6.77 4.46
C ALA A 119 -2.91 6.30 4.56
N THR A 120 -2.62 5.09 4.09
CA THR A 120 -1.27 4.50 4.05
C THR A 120 -0.32 5.37 3.23
N LYS A 121 -0.73 5.86 2.04
CA LYS A 121 0.11 6.72 1.18
C LYS A 121 0.52 8.04 1.83
N ARG A 122 -0.33 8.59 2.71
CA ARG A 122 -0.08 9.88 3.39
C ARG A 122 0.84 9.73 4.61
N ASP A 123 1.01 8.53 5.13
CA ASP A 123 1.88 8.26 6.27
C ASP A 123 3.14 7.47 5.83
N LYS A 124 4.26 8.19 5.73
CA LYS A 124 5.56 7.60 5.39
C LYS A 124 6.04 6.55 6.40
N ALA A 125 5.48 6.48 7.60
CA ALA A 125 5.78 5.40 8.54
C ALA A 125 5.18 4.07 8.09
N LYS A 126 4.00 4.07 7.45
CA LYS A 126 3.21 2.86 7.14
C LYS A 126 3.65 2.07 5.92
N TYR A 127 4.53 2.62 5.07
CA TYR A 127 5.04 1.91 3.90
C TYR A 127 6.55 2.07 3.69
N ARG A 128 7.14 1.12 2.98
CA ARG A 128 8.51 1.14 2.47
C ARG A 128 8.52 0.63 1.03
N TYR A 129 9.61 0.86 0.32
CA TYR A 129 9.82 0.29 -1.00
C TYR A 129 11.05 -0.62 -0.99
N ARG A 130 11.02 -1.66 -1.83
CA ARG A 130 12.15 -2.57 -2.05
C ARG A 130 12.38 -2.69 -3.56
N CYS A 131 13.61 -2.47 -3.99
CA CYS A 131 14.05 -2.53 -5.39
C CYS A 131 15.39 -3.27 -5.47
N PRO A 132 15.50 -4.35 -6.27
CA PRO A 132 14.41 -5.06 -6.94
C PRO A 132 13.42 -5.69 -5.94
N ALA A 133 12.20 -5.96 -6.40
CA ALA A 133 11.18 -6.70 -5.67
C ALA A 133 11.64 -8.13 -5.31
N GLU A 134 11.23 -8.65 -4.16
CA GLU A 134 11.50 -10.06 -3.79
C GLU A 134 10.50 -10.99 -4.49
N LEU A 135 10.77 -11.29 -5.77
CA LEU A 135 10.00 -12.20 -6.60
C LEU A 135 10.89 -13.37 -7.07
N PRO A 136 10.31 -14.54 -7.45
CA PRO A 136 11.06 -15.62 -8.08
C PRO A 136 11.78 -15.12 -9.35
N GLY A 137 12.99 -15.63 -9.62
CA GLY A 137 13.80 -15.19 -10.76
C GLY A 137 13.05 -15.22 -12.10
N THR A 138 12.33 -16.31 -12.38
CA THR A 138 11.48 -16.45 -13.58
C THR A 138 10.43 -15.35 -13.72
N ILE A 139 9.91 -14.82 -12.62
CA ILE A 139 8.95 -13.71 -12.60
C ILE A 139 9.68 -12.37 -12.81
N LEU A 140 10.85 -12.17 -12.19
CA LEU A 140 11.68 -11.00 -12.45
C LEU A 140 12.08 -10.92 -13.93
N ASP A 141 12.58 -12.01 -14.50
CA ASP A 141 12.95 -12.11 -15.93
C ASP A 141 11.75 -11.79 -16.83
N THR A 142 10.57 -12.34 -16.51
CA THR A 142 9.32 -12.02 -17.21
C THR A 142 8.95 -10.52 -17.13
N ILE A 143 9.24 -9.87 -16.00
CA ILE A 143 8.98 -8.43 -15.77
C ILE A 143 10.07 -7.51 -16.36
N THR A 144 11.28 -8.02 -16.65
CA THR A 144 12.41 -7.21 -17.16
C THR A 144 12.81 -7.48 -18.61
N ALA A 145 12.41 -8.61 -19.21
CA ALA A 145 12.74 -8.98 -20.59
C ALA A 145 12.47 -7.89 -21.65
N PRO A 146 13.18 -7.84 -22.79
CA PRO A 146 12.85 -6.94 -23.90
C PRO A 146 11.41 -7.11 -24.40
N ARG A 147 10.77 -6.05 -24.92
CA ARG A 147 9.39 -6.11 -25.47
C ARG A 147 9.24 -7.18 -26.57
N SER A 148 10.27 -7.39 -27.38
CA SER A 148 10.32 -8.44 -28.41
C SER A 148 10.24 -9.86 -27.86
N GLN A 149 10.55 -10.04 -26.57
CA GLN A 149 10.51 -11.31 -25.83
C GLN A 149 9.32 -11.39 -24.86
N ARG A 150 8.40 -10.40 -24.92
CA ARG A 150 7.14 -10.37 -24.14
C ARG A 150 5.91 -10.25 -25.02
N PRO A 151 5.48 -11.32 -25.72
CA PRO A 151 4.12 -11.40 -26.21
C PRO A 151 3.16 -11.39 -25.01
N GLY A 152 2.38 -10.32 -24.84
CA GLY A 152 1.33 -10.23 -23.82
C GLY A 152 1.73 -9.80 -22.41
N LEU A 153 2.67 -8.86 -22.24
CA LEU A 153 2.92 -8.27 -20.92
C LEU A 153 3.24 -6.77 -20.94
N HIS A 154 2.17 -5.96 -20.96
CA HIS A 154 2.24 -4.49 -20.98
C HIS A 154 1.59 -3.88 -19.75
N GLY A 155 2.41 -3.37 -18.82
CA GLY A 155 2.00 -2.40 -17.80
C GLY A 155 1.27 -2.97 -16.57
N ILE A 156 1.90 -2.79 -15.40
CA ILE A 156 1.31 -2.99 -14.05
C ILE A 156 0.82 -4.43 -13.80
N LEU A 157 1.77 -5.38 -13.80
CA LEU A 157 1.56 -6.68 -13.19
C LEU A 157 1.62 -6.55 -11.66
N ALA A 158 0.49 -6.25 -11.02
CA ALA A 158 0.37 -6.32 -9.56
C ALA A 158 0.32 -7.80 -9.11
N LEU A 159 1.46 -8.48 -9.16
CA LEU A 159 1.58 -9.92 -8.86
C LEU A 159 1.56 -10.17 -7.35
N ARG A 160 0.35 -10.20 -6.80
CA ARG A 160 0.11 -10.17 -5.37
C ARG A 160 0.34 -11.55 -4.70
N ARG A 161 1.13 -11.59 -3.61
CA ARG A 161 1.25 -12.68 -2.60
C ARG A 161 1.27 -12.14 -1.15
N HIS A 162 0.70 -12.81 -0.15
CA HIS A 162 0.97 -12.49 1.26
C HIS A 162 1.78 -13.63 1.88
N ARG A 163 2.84 -13.34 2.66
CA ARG A 163 3.50 -14.33 3.52
C ARG A 163 3.01 -14.07 4.94
N HIS A 164 2.19 -14.97 5.48
CA HIS A 164 1.84 -14.96 6.90
C HIS A 164 3.14 -15.13 7.70
N ARG A 165 3.56 -14.09 8.44
CA ARG A 165 4.66 -14.21 9.38
C ARG A 165 4.06 -14.74 10.67
N GLU A 166 4.16 -16.05 10.85
CA GLU A 166 3.84 -16.69 12.12
C GLU A 166 4.59 -15.97 13.23
N ARG A 167 3.86 -15.50 14.25
CA ARG A 167 4.49 -15.13 15.51
C ARG A 167 4.88 -16.45 16.16
N GLU A 168 6.17 -16.67 16.35
CA GLU A 168 6.65 -17.75 17.21
C GLU A 168 6.07 -17.52 18.60
N SER A 169 4.99 -18.23 18.93
CA SER A 169 4.42 -18.27 20.26
C SER A 169 5.33 -19.14 21.13
N GLY A 170 6.39 -18.53 21.64
CA GLY A 170 7.30 -19.12 22.63
C GLY A 170 6.59 -19.35 23.96
N LEU A 171 5.71 -20.36 24.02
CA LEU A 171 5.20 -20.93 25.25
C LEU A 171 6.23 -21.91 25.81
N ALA A 172 7.30 -21.35 26.41
CA ALA A 172 8.07 -22.04 27.43
C ALA A 172 7.64 -21.44 28.77
N GLY A 173 6.73 -22.14 29.47
CA GLY A 173 6.37 -21.75 30.82
C GLY A 173 7.49 -22.12 31.78
N ASP A 174 7.82 -21.23 32.70
CA ASP A 174 8.26 -21.65 34.02
C ASP A 174 7.76 -20.66 35.07
N GLN A 175 7.13 -21.20 36.11
CA GLN A 175 6.63 -20.40 37.23
C GLN A 175 7.76 -20.19 38.22
N HIS A 176 8.04 -18.93 38.59
CA HIS A 176 8.93 -18.64 39.71
C HIS A 176 8.21 -17.78 40.76
N PRO A 177 8.18 -18.19 42.03
CA PRO A 177 7.42 -17.50 43.07
C PRO A 177 8.09 -16.19 43.50
N ALA A 178 7.29 -15.24 43.99
CA ALA A 178 7.76 -13.95 44.46
C ALA A 178 8.63 -14.09 45.74
N GLY A 179 9.90 -13.66 45.63
CA GLY A 179 10.77 -13.42 46.78
C GLY A 179 10.49 -12.07 47.45
N PRO A 180 10.80 -11.89 48.75
CA PRO A 180 10.41 -10.72 49.52
C PRO A 180 11.19 -9.45 49.15
N VAL A 181 10.49 -8.32 49.12
CA VAL A 181 11.05 -6.99 48.88
C VAL A 181 11.77 -6.47 50.13
N PRO A 182 13.06 -6.05 50.07
CA PRO A 182 13.72 -5.43 51.20
C PRO A 182 13.29 -3.97 51.38
N HIS A 183 12.87 -3.62 52.61
CA HIS A 183 12.57 -2.24 53.00
C HIS A 183 13.79 -1.32 52.82
N ARG A 184 13.55 -0.10 52.31
CA ARG A 184 14.43 1.07 52.53
C ARG A 184 13.61 2.24 53.05
N GLU A 185 14.04 2.77 54.19
CA GLU A 185 13.45 3.93 54.84
C GLU A 185 13.75 5.25 54.10
N PRO A 186 12.89 6.27 54.25
CA PRO A 186 13.04 7.54 53.54
C PRO A 186 14.14 8.42 54.14
N ARG A 187 15.00 8.98 53.28
CA ARG A 187 15.85 10.12 53.66
C ARG A 187 15.18 11.43 53.25
N GLY A 188 14.97 12.30 54.23
CA GLY A 188 14.37 13.62 54.07
C GLY A 188 15.22 14.62 53.27
N PRO A 189 14.69 15.84 53.06
CA PRO A 189 15.21 16.78 52.08
C PRO A 189 16.53 17.42 52.50
N ARG A 190 17.29 17.89 51.50
CA ARG A 190 18.33 18.90 51.70
C ARG A 190 18.10 20.06 50.76
N ASP A 191 17.93 21.23 51.35
CA ASP A 191 17.82 22.52 50.69
C ASP A 191 19.10 22.90 49.94
N GLY A 192 18.95 23.90 49.05
CA GLY A 192 19.92 24.99 49.03
C GLY A 192 20.65 25.21 47.71
N HIS A 193 20.22 26.28 47.01
CA HIS A 193 21.07 27.15 46.18
C HIS A 193 21.63 26.55 44.85
N ARG A 194 21.82 27.32 43.77
CA ARG A 194 21.63 28.76 43.50
C ARG A 194 21.44 28.97 41.98
N LEU A 195 20.94 30.14 41.60
CA LEU A 195 20.67 30.54 40.21
C LEU A 195 21.84 31.28 39.54
N ARG A 196 21.96 31.10 38.21
CA ARG A 196 22.49 32.06 37.19
C ARG A 196 24.01 32.35 37.17
N PRO A 197 24.57 33.00 36.11
CA PRO A 197 23.94 33.55 34.89
C PRO A 197 24.51 33.02 33.55
N ALA A 198 23.99 33.54 32.43
CA ALA A 198 24.49 33.36 31.07
C ALA A 198 25.05 34.69 30.50
N HIS A 199 26.11 34.62 29.67
CA HIS A 199 26.49 35.54 28.56
C HIS A 199 27.99 35.38 28.19
N PRO A 200 28.49 35.93 27.05
CA PRO A 200 27.81 36.35 25.81
C PRO A 200 28.45 35.73 24.52
N ARG A 201 27.99 36.16 23.34
CA ARG A 201 28.68 35.96 22.04
C ARG A 201 29.74 37.06 21.83
N ASP A 202 30.81 36.76 21.08
CA ASP A 202 31.60 37.78 20.35
C ASP A 202 31.89 37.26 18.92
N PRO A 203 31.56 38.02 17.86
CA PRO A 203 31.97 37.74 16.49
C PRO A 203 33.19 38.59 16.07
N ARG A 204 34.18 37.98 15.39
CA ARG A 204 35.01 38.62 14.33
C ARG A 204 36.13 37.70 13.82
N HIS A 205 36.23 37.59 12.50
CA HIS A 205 37.44 37.59 11.64
C HIS A 205 36.94 37.16 10.24
N ARG A 206 36.52 38.10 9.37
CA ARG A 206 37.35 38.89 8.42
C ARG A 206 38.21 38.05 7.49
N ASP A 207 37.76 37.99 6.24
CA ASP A 207 38.49 38.17 4.98
C ASP A 207 40.00 37.90 4.96
N HIS A 208 40.43 37.02 4.05
CA HIS A 208 41.48 37.35 3.06
C HIS A 208 41.53 36.31 1.93
N GLN A 209 41.47 36.83 0.69
CA GLN A 209 41.71 36.19 -0.63
C GLN A 209 40.63 35.21 -1.14
#